data_AF-A0A355ESI6-F1
#
_entry.id   AF-A0A355ESI6-F1
#
_cell.length_a   1.000
_cell.length_b   1.000
_cell.length_c   1.000
_cell.angle_alpha   90.00
_cell.angle_beta   90.00
_cell.angle_gamma   90.00
#
_symmetry.space_group_name_H-M   'P 1'
#
loop_
_entity.id
_entity.type
_entity.pdbx_description
1 polymer ?
#
loop_
_entity_poly.entity_id
_entity_poly.type
_entity_poly.pdbx_seq_one_letter_code
_entity_poly.pdbx_strand_id
1 'polypeptide(L)'
;MRLDYVSPLPPVRSGIADYSVDLLPHLAAEADVRLIHLPDQPVAPEVAARWPVVPFSEAGRDAEGPRLPLYQMGNNRWHEAVMRLAFEMPGVLTLHDILLHHVLLDVTLGRKEYAPYVERLTRDHGWVGRAAAVVKRWGAYGDAVVFSLPAHRALLRSQRGVLVHSEWAAGFLREEDPEIRVRAIPMGIPLPPPADAAAGRRIRERFGLPLDRPVLGSFGFQTPIKRTGAVIEALARPGLEEVHLLVVGEVSPAVDLEGAARRAGVAERVHLTDFLPYEDFEAAIAAVDLCLNLRHPTAGETSASLLRVLAMGVPAIVSDYAQFADLPREVALRVPLGDEEVDTLTARLGELLARPERLRAMGEAARELVRSRHAPERSAAAVLAAVEEWSELPPPGEIPGGQPDVPAPSSLAWGRLDGSLEVEGAELPWPEGERRTLTLRLRNTGFARWLAGEKGPGGVAVVVKLFADGEDLLAGRPWLALPRDLAPGEEVRFSTDVRRPPGAAWLWIEPQLFGGLGLSKYGGPHWELRL
;
A
#
# COMPACT_ATOMS: atom_id res chain seq x y z
N MET A 1 -31.92 -8.52 -8.00
CA MET A 1 -30.83 -7.54 -8.21
C MET A 1 -30.07 -7.89 -9.49
N ARG A 2 -29.62 -6.90 -10.27
CA ARG A 2 -28.93 -7.11 -11.55
C ARG A 2 -27.49 -6.60 -11.47
N LEU A 3 -26.53 -7.50 -11.59
CA LEU A 3 -25.12 -7.22 -11.35
C LEU A 3 -24.28 -7.42 -12.62
N ASP A 4 -23.31 -6.54 -12.78
CA ASP A 4 -22.19 -6.71 -13.70
C ASP A 4 -20.97 -7.11 -12.87
N TYR A 5 -20.57 -8.38 -12.97
CA TYR A 5 -19.41 -8.88 -12.25
C TYR A 5 -18.14 -8.54 -13.03
N VAL A 6 -17.33 -7.64 -12.46
CA VAL A 6 -16.15 -7.07 -13.12
C VAL A 6 -14.89 -7.59 -12.42
N SER A 7 -14.26 -8.60 -13.01
CA SER A 7 -13.12 -9.31 -12.42
C SER A 7 -12.25 -9.94 -13.52
N PRO A 8 -10.94 -10.13 -13.30
CA PRO A 8 -10.19 -11.14 -14.03
C PRO A 8 -10.83 -12.51 -13.85
N LEU A 9 -10.84 -13.32 -14.91
CA LEU A 9 -11.42 -14.66 -14.91
C LEU A 9 -10.37 -15.67 -15.40
N PRO A 10 -10.50 -16.96 -15.06
CA PRO A 10 -9.66 -17.98 -15.67
C PRO A 10 -9.70 -17.87 -17.20
N PRO A 11 -8.58 -18.12 -17.91
CA PRO A 11 -7.33 -18.69 -17.42
C PRO A 11 -6.29 -17.67 -16.91
N VAL A 12 -6.70 -16.43 -16.59
CA VAL A 12 -5.78 -15.46 -15.95
C VAL A 12 -5.26 -16.05 -14.64
N ARG A 13 -3.93 -16.15 -14.50
CA ARG A 13 -3.27 -16.72 -13.32
C ARG A 13 -3.26 -15.71 -12.16
N SER A 14 -4.41 -15.52 -11.51
CA SER A 14 -4.53 -14.70 -10.32
C SER A 14 -5.46 -15.36 -9.29
N GLY A 15 -5.17 -15.18 -8.00
CA GLY A 15 -6.03 -15.73 -6.95
C GLY A 15 -7.46 -15.17 -6.98
N ILE A 16 -7.65 -13.96 -7.54
CA ILE A 16 -8.96 -13.33 -7.69
C ILE A 16 -9.76 -13.98 -8.83
N ALA A 17 -9.10 -14.48 -9.88
CA ALA A 17 -9.76 -15.26 -10.92
C ALA A 17 -10.33 -16.57 -10.37
N ASP A 18 -9.54 -17.29 -9.55
CA ASP A 18 -10.01 -18.51 -8.86
C ASP A 18 -11.14 -18.21 -7.88
N TYR A 19 -10.97 -17.18 -7.04
CA TYR A 19 -12.00 -16.71 -6.11
C TYR A 19 -13.31 -16.36 -6.81
N SER A 20 -13.23 -15.77 -8.01
CA SER A 20 -14.42 -15.43 -8.78
C SER A 20 -15.22 -16.67 -9.16
N VAL A 21 -14.55 -17.74 -9.57
CA VAL A 21 -15.23 -19.01 -9.90
C VAL A 21 -15.82 -19.68 -8.66
N ASP A 22 -15.18 -19.55 -7.51
CA ASP A 22 -15.70 -20.07 -6.24
C ASP A 22 -16.95 -19.32 -5.77
N LEU A 23 -17.04 -18.00 -6.03
CA LEU A 23 -18.14 -17.16 -5.55
C LEU A 23 -19.35 -17.11 -6.51
N LEU A 24 -19.11 -17.09 -7.82
CA LEU A 24 -20.13 -16.88 -8.85
C LEU A 24 -21.34 -17.82 -8.79
N PRO A 25 -21.20 -19.14 -8.52
CA PRO A 25 -22.36 -20.04 -8.42
C PRO A 25 -23.36 -19.59 -7.35
N HIS A 26 -22.87 -19.04 -6.24
CA HIS A 26 -23.68 -18.62 -5.10
C HIS A 26 -24.30 -17.25 -5.32
N LEU A 27 -23.58 -16.33 -5.98
CA LEU A 27 -24.17 -15.05 -6.40
C LEU A 27 -25.27 -15.24 -7.45
N ALA A 28 -25.04 -16.08 -8.45
CA ALA A 28 -25.98 -16.33 -9.55
C ALA A 28 -27.24 -17.09 -9.10
N ALA A 29 -27.20 -17.75 -7.93
CA ALA A 29 -28.38 -18.38 -7.34
C ALA A 29 -29.40 -17.37 -6.80
N GLU A 30 -28.96 -16.16 -6.44
CA GLU A 30 -29.77 -15.15 -5.76
C GLU A 30 -29.86 -13.81 -6.52
N ALA A 31 -29.04 -13.61 -7.55
CA ALA A 31 -29.02 -12.40 -8.37
C ALA A 31 -28.87 -12.72 -9.87
N ASP A 32 -29.38 -11.82 -10.72
CA ASP A 32 -29.08 -11.81 -12.15
C ASP A 32 -27.65 -11.29 -12.34
N VAL A 33 -26.72 -12.21 -12.60
CA VAL A 33 -25.29 -11.91 -12.76
C VAL A 33 -24.87 -12.19 -14.19
N ARG A 34 -24.19 -11.22 -14.81
CA ARG A 34 -23.40 -11.42 -16.02
C ARG A 34 -21.97 -10.96 -15.81
N LEU A 35 -21.05 -11.51 -16.59
CA LEU A 35 -19.61 -11.23 -16.50
C LEU A 35 -19.23 -10.16 -17.52
N ILE A 36 -18.40 -9.21 -17.09
CA ILE A 36 -17.81 -8.23 -18.00
C ILE A 36 -16.49 -8.77 -18.53
N HIS A 37 -16.40 -8.92 -19.85
CA HIS A 37 -15.16 -9.32 -20.51
C HIS A 37 -14.14 -8.18 -20.46
N LEU A 38 -13.11 -8.33 -19.63
CA LEU A 38 -12.02 -7.36 -19.54
C LEU A 38 -11.19 -7.34 -20.85
N PRO A 39 -10.79 -6.16 -21.35
CA PRO A 39 -9.96 -6.04 -22.54
C PRO A 39 -8.66 -6.85 -22.43
N ASP A 40 -8.26 -7.48 -23.54
CA ASP A 40 -7.01 -8.23 -23.69
C ASP A 40 -6.83 -9.42 -22.72
N GLN A 41 -7.91 -9.84 -22.04
CA GLN A 41 -7.89 -10.99 -21.14
C GLN A 41 -8.73 -12.14 -21.72
N PRO A 42 -8.21 -13.38 -21.73
CA PRO A 42 -9.00 -14.54 -22.11
C PRO A 42 -10.06 -14.85 -21.05
N VAL A 43 -11.17 -15.46 -21.47
CA VAL A 43 -12.16 -16.08 -20.59
C VAL A 43 -12.24 -17.55 -20.95
N ALA A 44 -12.13 -18.42 -19.96
CA ALA A 44 -12.16 -19.86 -20.16
C ALA A 44 -13.53 -20.29 -20.70
N PRO A 45 -13.59 -21.18 -21.72
CA PRO A 45 -14.86 -21.61 -22.33
C PRO A 45 -15.88 -22.14 -21.34
N GLU A 46 -15.43 -22.87 -20.31
CA GLU A 46 -16.26 -23.41 -19.24
C GLU A 46 -16.91 -22.33 -18.35
N VAL A 47 -16.26 -21.18 -18.18
CA VAL A 47 -16.81 -20.02 -17.48
C VAL A 47 -17.84 -19.34 -18.37
N ALA A 48 -17.49 -19.09 -19.64
CA ALA A 48 -18.37 -18.46 -20.61
C ALA A 48 -19.63 -19.29 -20.96
N ALA A 49 -19.56 -20.62 -20.79
CA ALA A 49 -20.70 -21.51 -20.96
C ALA A 49 -21.67 -21.50 -19.77
N ARG A 50 -21.21 -21.10 -18.58
CA ARG A 50 -22.01 -21.11 -17.34
C ARG A 50 -22.69 -19.78 -17.05
N TRP A 51 -22.05 -18.66 -17.43
CA TRP A 51 -22.57 -17.33 -17.17
C TRP A 51 -22.52 -16.46 -18.43
N PRO A 52 -23.52 -15.59 -18.66
CA PRO A 52 -23.48 -14.66 -19.78
C PRO A 52 -22.24 -13.76 -19.69
N VAL A 53 -21.49 -13.65 -20.78
CA VAL A 53 -20.33 -12.77 -20.88
C VAL A 53 -20.64 -11.68 -21.89
N VAL A 54 -20.47 -10.42 -21.50
CA VAL A 54 -20.70 -9.26 -22.37
C VAL A 54 -19.43 -8.43 -22.53
N PRO A 55 -19.28 -7.70 -23.66
CA PRO A 55 -18.13 -6.82 -23.88
C PRO A 55 -17.99 -5.74 -22.80
N PHE A 56 -16.74 -5.32 -22.53
CA PHE A 56 -16.43 -4.22 -21.60
C PHE A 56 -17.29 -2.96 -21.80
N SER A 57 -17.57 -2.61 -23.06
CA SER A 57 -18.39 -1.46 -23.40
C SER A 57 -19.83 -1.56 -22.90
N GLU A 58 -20.38 -2.75 -22.68
CA GLU A 58 -21.76 -2.92 -22.24
C GLU A 58 -21.94 -2.80 -20.72
N ALA A 59 -20.86 -2.59 -19.96
CA ALA A 59 -20.93 -2.42 -18.52
C ALA A 59 -21.90 -1.31 -18.09
N GLY A 60 -22.72 -1.62 -17.07
CA GLY A 60 -23.77 -0.77 -16.53
C GLY A 60 -24.99 -0.56 -17.44
N ARG A 61 -24.96 -1.07 -18.68
CA ARG A 61 -26.00 -0.88 -19.69
C ARG A 61 -26.69 -2.20 -20.00
N ASP A 62 -28.00 -2.17 -19.99
CA ASP A 62 -28.82 -3.31 -20.38
C ASP A 62 -30.21 -2.83 -20.84
N ALA A 63 -30.83 -3.55 -21.77
CA ALA A 63 -32.12 -3.18 -22.35
C ALA A 63 -33.25 -3.14 -21.31
N GLU A 64 -33.15 -3.92 -20.24
CA GLU A 64 -34.17 -4.01 -19.20
C GLU A 64 -33.94 -3.03 -18.03
N GLY A 65 -32.87 -2.22 -18.06
CA GLY A 65 -32.55 -1.23 -17.03
C GLY A 65 -31.09 -1.22 -16.57
N PRO A 66 -30.69 -0.32 -15.66
CA PRO A 66 -29.30 -0.22 -15.19
C PRO A 66 -28.88 -1.48 -14.44
N ARG A 67 -27.59 -1.83 -14.57
CA ARG A 67 -26.95 -2.93 -13.82
C ARG A 67 -25.86 -2.36 -12.93
N LEU A 68 -25.77 -2.84 -11.71
CA LEU A 68 -24.81 -2.32 -10.74
C LEU A 68 -23.48 -3.07 -10.89
N PRO A 69 -22.35 -2.39 -11.13
CA PRO A 69 -21.06 -3.03 -11.16
C PRO A 69 -20.64 -3.53 -9.77
N LEU A 70 -20.21 -4.80 -9.72
CA LEU A 70 -19.55 -5.43 -8.59
C LEU A 70 -18.09 -5.69 -8.98
N TYR A 71 -17.19 -4.87 -8.46
CA TYR A 71 -15.77 -4.89 -8.82
C TYR A 71 -14.97 -5.83 -7.93
N GLN A 72 -14.08 -6.62 -8.53
CA GLN A 72 -13.04 -7.38 -7.81
C GLN A 72 -11.68 -6.74 -8.06
N MET A 73 -11.21 -5.95 -7.09
CA MET A 73 -10.02 -5.12 -7.21
C MET A 73 -8.85 -5.72 -6.43
N GLY A 74 -7.76 -6.05 -7.13
CA GLY A 74 -6.50 -6.51 -6.57
C GLY A 74 -5.32 -5.65 -6.98
N ASN A 75 -4.16 -5.88 -6.38
CA ASN A 75 -2.98 -5.01 -6.53
C ASN A 75 -2.00 -5.42 -7.64
N ASN A 76 -2.50 -5.75 -8.83
CA ASN A 76 -1.64 -6.09 -9.97
C ASN A 76 -2.25 -5.62 -11.30
N ARG A 77 -1.44 -5.65 -12.37
CA ARG A 77 -1.83 -5.18 -13.71
C ARG A 77 -3.11 -5.81 -14.30
N TRP A 78 -3.51 -7.01 -13.88
CA TRP A 78 -4.74 -7.65 -14.39
C TRP A 78 -6.01 -6.86 -14.01
N HIS A 79 -5.91 -5.98 -13.01
CA HIS A 79 -7.02 -5.16 -12.53
C HIS A 79 -7.07 -3.75 -13.13
N GLU A 80 -6.24 -3.42 -14.12
CA GLU A 80 -6.26 -2.08 -14.74
C GLU A 80 -7.63 -1.73 -15.32
N ALA A 81 -8.23 -2.65 -16.09
CA ALA A 81 -9.54 -2.42 -16.68
C ALA A 81 -10.65 -2.33 -15.61
N VAL A 82 -10.51 -3.08 -14.51
CA VAL A 82 -11.40 -3.00 -13.34
C VAL A 82 -11.31 -1.61 -12.71
N MET A 83 -10.09 -1.15 -12.42
CA MET A 83 -9.83 0.17 -11.84
C MET A 83 -10.38 1.29 -12.73
N ARG A 84 -10.16 1.22 -14.05
CA ARG A 84 -10.67 2.21 -15.00
C ARG A 84 -12.19 2.30 -14.94
N LEU A 85 -12.88 1.16 -15.04
CA LEU A 85 -14.34 1.15 -15.00
C LEU A 85 -14.88 1.66 -13.65
N ALA A 86 -14.22 1.30 -12.55
CA ALA A 86 -14.59 1.74 -11.21
C ALA A 86 -14.43 3.26 -10.99
N PHE A 87 -13.51 3.93 -11.69
CA PHE A 87 -13.44 5.40 -11.71
C PHE A 87 -14.54 6.03 -12.57
N GLU A 88 -14.94 5.37 -13.67
CA GLU A 88 -15.96 5.87 -14.60
C GLU A 88 -17.39 5.67 -14.07
N MET A 89 -17.63 4.59 -13.32
CA MET A 89 -18.96 4.18 -12.87
C MET A 89 -18.95 3.71 -11.40
N PRO A 90 -19.57 4.46 -10.48
CA PRO A 90 -19.69 4.06 -9.08
C PRO A 90 -20.44 2.74 -8.92
N GLY A 91 -19.79 1.77 -8.28
CA GLY A 91 -20.38 0.47 -7.97
C GLY A 91 -20.12 0.07 -6.52
N VAL A 92 -20.17 -1.24 -6.26
CA VAL A 92 -19.66 -1.82 -5.01
C VAL A 92 -18.35 -2.53 -5.33
N LEU A 93 -17.30 -2.24 -4.55
CA LEU A 93 -15.95 -2.72 -4.85
C LEU A 93 -15.48 -3.64 -3.73
N THR A 94 -15.18 -4.90 -4.08
CA THR A 94 -14.43 -5.80 -3.22
C THR A 94 -12.93 -5.53 -3.43
N LEU A 95 -12.30 -4.97 -2.40
CA LEU A 95 -10.89 -4.66 -2.33
C LEU A 95 -10.15 -5.84 -1.67
N HIS A 96 -9.36 -6.56 -2.46
CA HIS A 96 -8.61 -7.75 -2.01
C HIS A 96 -7.31 -7.40 -1.28
N ASP A 97 -6.72 -6.26 -1.64
CA ASP A 97 -5.52 -5.67 -1.03
C ASP A 97 -5.77 -4.17 -0.82
N ILE A 98 -5.55 -3.64 0.39
CA ILE A 98 -5.70 -2.19 0.63
C ILE A 98 -4.62 -1.38 -0.07
N LEU A 99 -3.49 -2.00 -0.40
CA LEU A 99 -2.41 -1.37 -1.14
C LEU A 99 -2.72 -1.43 -2.63
N LEU A 100 -2.87 -0.29 -3.31
CA LEU A 100 -3.01 -0.18 -4.78
C LEU A 100 -1.81 0.53 -5.44
N HIS A 101 -0.76 0.83 -4.67
CA HIS A 101 0.42 1.51 -5.19
C HIS A 101 1.20 0.64 -6.19
N HIS A 102 1.21 -0.70 -6.05
CA HIS A 102 1.87 -1.56 -7.05
C HIS A 102 1.16 -1.51 -8.41
N VAL A 103 -0.17 -1.62 -8.44
CA VAL A 103 -0.90 -1.45 -9.71
C VAL A 103 -0.74 -0.03 -10.27
N LEU A 104 -0.68 1.00 -9.41
CA LEU A 104 -0.38 2.36 -9.86
C LEU A 104 1.00 2.44 -10.55
N LEU A 105 2.04 1.81 -9.99
CA LEU A 105 3.37 1.75 -10.60
C LEU A 105 3.33 1.06 -11.97
N ASP A 106 2.66 -0.09 -12.07
CA ASP A 106 2.56 -0.87 -13.31
C ASP A 106 1.90 -0.08 -14.44
N VAL A 107 0.77 0.58 -14.16
CA VAL A 107 -0.02 1.29 -15.18
C VAL A 107 0.49 2.70 -15.51
N THR A 108 1.51 3.19 -14.79
CA THR A 108 2.12 4.51 -15.02
C THR A 108 3.62 4.40 -15.32
N LEU A 109 4.46 4.21 -14.31
CA LEU A 109 5.91 4.11 -14.47
C LEU A 109 6.33 2.90 -15.31
N GLY A 110 5.57 1.80 -15.26
CA GLY A 110 5.75 0.65 -16.17
C GLY A 110 5.59 1.03 -17.66
N ARG A 111 4.82 2.09 -17.95
CA ARG A 111 4.67 2.71 -19.28
C ARG A 111 5.55 3.94 -19.49
N LYS A 112 6.44 4.25 -18.54
CA LYS A 112 7.31 5.44 -18.50
C LYS A 112 6.51 6.76 -18.40
N GLU A 113 5.31 6.70 -17.84
CA GLU A 113 4.42 7.84 -17.65
C GLU A 113 4.58 8.42 -16.24
N TYR A 114 5.44 9.43 -16.09
CA TYR A 114 5.74 10.02 -14.79
C TYR A 114 4.67 11.01 -14.29
N ALA A 115 4.08 11.82 -15.18
CA ALA A 115 3.11 12.82 -14.76
C ALA A 115 1.83 12.22 -14.14
N PRO A 116 1.19 11.18 -14.74
CA PRO A 116 0.04 10.52 -14.11
C PRO A 116 0.36 9.86 -12.77
N TYR A 117 1.58 9.31 -12.61
CA TYR A 117 2.04 8.75 -11.35
C TYR A 117 2.07 9.80 -10.23
N VAL A 118 2.69 10.95 -10.50
CA VAL A 118 2.76 12.06 -9.54
C VAL A 118 1.36 12.56 -9.20
N GLU A 119 0.51 12.77 -10.21
CA GLU A 119 -0.84 13.28 -10.03
C GLU A 119 -1.68 12.38 -9.11
N ARG A 120 -1.75 11.08 -9.41
CA ARG A 120 -2.55 10.13 -8.63
C ARG A 120 -2.02 9.95 -7.22
N LEU A 121 -0.69 9.86 -7.05
CA LEU A 121 -0.10 9.73 -5.71
C LEU A 121 -0.27 11.01 -4.88
N THR A 122 -0.24 12.18 -5.52
CA THR A 122 -0.53 13.47 -4.87
C THR A 122 -2.00 13.60 -4.50
N ARG A 123 -2.91 13.14 -5.36
CA ARG A 123 -4.35 13.13 -5.07
C ARG A 123 -4.67 12.28 -3.83
N ASP A 124 -3.99 11.15 -3.70
CA ASP A 124 -4.24 10.24 -2.59
C ASP A 124 -3.46 10.57 -1.33
N HIS A 125 -2.31 11.24 -1.39
CA HIS A 125 -1.43 11.45 -0.22
C HIS A 125 -0.94 12.90 -0.06
N GLY A 126 -1.55 13.85 -0.76
CA GLY A 126 -1.17 15.26 -0.75
C GLY A 126 0.30 15.48 -1.12
N TRP A 127 0.94 16.44 -0.45
CA TRP A 127 2.34 16.79 -0.72
C TRP A 127 3.32 15.65 -0.43
N VAL A 128 2.99 14.74 0.51
CA VAL A 128 3.83 13.57 0.84
C VAL A 128 3.91 12.64 -0.37
N GLY A 129 2.77 12.38 -1.02
CA GLY A 129 2.73 11.62 -2.27
C GLY A 129 3.55 12.28 -3.37
N ARG A 130 3.43 13.60 -3.52
CA ARG A 130 4.25 14.35 -4.49
C ARG A 130 5.74 14.21 -4.22
N ALA A 131 6.18 14.36 -2.97
CA ALA A 131 7.58 14.25 -2.57
C ALA A 131 8.11 12.83 -2.80
N ALA A 132 7.35 11.81 -2.39
CA ALA A 132 7.66 10.41 -2.63
C ALA A 132 7.81 10.08 -4.12
N ALA A 133 7.01 10.72 -4.99
CA ALA A 133 7.10 10.51 -6.42
C ALA A 133 8.40 11.05 -7.03
N VAL A 134 8.94 12.18 -6.54
CA VAL A 134 10.20 12.79 -7.02
C VAL A 134 11.37 11.82 -6.90
N VAL A 135 11.43 11.06 -5.80
CA VAL A 135 12.51 10.11 -5.55
C VAL A 135 12.57 9.01 -6.63
N LYS A 136 11.43 8.61 -7.18
CA LYS A 136 11.36 7.62 -8.28
C LYS A 136 11.95 8.16 -9.59
N ARG A 137 11.89 9.48 -9.83
CA ARG A 137 12.53 10.12 -11.00
C ARG A 137 14.04 9.92 -11.01
N TRP A 138 14.66 9.78 -9.84
CA TRP A 138 16.10 9.56 -9.68
C TRP A 138 16.49 8.09 -9.57
N GLY A 139 15.57 7.17 -9.90
CA GLY A 139 15.85 5.73 -9.92
C GLY A 139 15.93 5.07 -8.55
N ALA A 140 15.47 5.74 -7.48
CA ALA A 140 15.45 5.17 -6.15
C ALA A 140 14.16 4.35 -5.93
N TYR A 141 14.29 3.03 -6.07
CA TYR A 141 13.20 2.06 -5.89
C TYR A 141 13.33 1.34 -4.54
N GLY A 142 12.79 1.93 -3.48
CA GLY A 142 12.56 1.23 -2.21
C GLY A 142 11.09 0.86 -2.03
N ASP A 143 10.86 -0.25 -1.31
CA ASP A 143 9.53 -0.78 -0.98
C ASP A 143 8.85 -0.02 0.15
N ALA A 144 9.62 0.56 1.07
CA ALA A 144 9.07 1.25 2.24
C ALA A 144 8.04 2.33 1.85
N VAL A 145 8.34 3.13 0.82
CA VAL A 145 7.43 4.15 0.31
C VAL A 145 6.16 3.53 -0.28
N VAL A 146 6.31 2.41 -0.99
CA VAL A 146 5.20 1.73 -1.66
C VAL A 146 4.21 1.18 -0.64
N PHE A 147 4.71 0.55 0.42
CA PHE A 147 3.87 0.01 1.50
C PHE A 147 3.35 1.08 2.48
N SER A 148 3.91 2.29 2.46
CA SER A 148 3.44 3.40 3.32
C SER A 148 2.40 4.30 2.64
N LEU A 149 2.27 4.23 1.31
CA LEU A 149 1.40 5.10 0.53
C LEU A 149 0.41 4.28 -0.30
N PRO A 150 -0.68 3.73 0.30
CA PRO A 150 -1.56 2.77 -0.37
C PRO A 150 -2.14 3.16 -1.72
N ALA A 151 -2.40 4.44 -1.96
CA ALA A 151 -2.89 4.95 -3.24
C ALA A 151 -4.25 4.35 -3.66
N HIS A 152 -5.15 4.19 -2.68
CA HIS A 152 -6.52 3.74 -2.90
C HIS A 152 -7.58 4.83 -2.70
N ARG A 153 -7.29 5.95 -2.02
CA ARG A 153 -8.28 6.87 -1.46
C ARG A 153 -9.23 7.42 -2.51
N ALA A 154 -8.72 7.93 -3.63
CA ALA A 154 -9.54 8.44 -4.71
C ALA A 154 -10.48 7.36 -5.30
N LEU A 155 -10.01 6.12 -5.42
CA LEU A 155 -10.82 5.02 -5.94
C LEU A 155 -11.93 4.64 -4.95
N LEU A 156 -11.60 4.50 -3.66
CA LEU A 156 -12.58 4.08 -2.65
C LEU A 156 -13.69 5.11 -2.48
N ARG A 157 -13.35 6.40 -2.49
CA ARG A 157 -14.33 7.49 -2.39
C ARG A 157 -15.22 7.62 -3.63
N SER A 158 -14.85 7.05 -4.78
CA SER A 158 -15.70 7.01 -5.96
C SER A 158 -16.67 5.81 -5.98
N GLN A 159 -16.65 4.94 -4.95
CA GLN A 159 -17.53 3.79 -4.84
C GLN A 159 -18.71 4.04 -3.90
N ARG A 160 -19.82 3.34 -4.14
CA ARG A 160 -21.01 3.38 -3.28
C ARG A 160 -20.74 2.69 -1.93
N GLY A 161 -19.90 1.66 -1.96
CA GLY A 161 -19.30 1.05 -0.78
C GLY A 161 -18.19 0.07 -1.13
N VAL A 162 -17.40 -0.27 -0.12
CA VAL A 162 -16.17 -1.07 -0.22
C VAL A 162 -16.30 -2.31 0.66
N LEU A 163 -16.02 -3.47 0.08
CA LEU A 163 -15.95 -4.75 0.78
C LEU A 163 -14.48 -5.13 0.92
N VAL A 164 -14.08 -5.61 2.10
CA VAL A 164 -12.75 -6.17 2.35
C VAL A 164 -12.88 -7.52 3.03
N HIS A 165 -11.79 -8.29 3.06
CA HIS A 165 -11.82 -9.67 3.59
C HIS A 165 -11.39 -9.83 5.05
N SER A 166 -10.96 -8.74 5.70
CA SER A 166 -10.55 -8.73 7.10
C SER A 166 -11.14 -7.54 7.86
N GLU A 167 -11.46 -7.74 9.14
CA GLU A 167 -11.86 -6.68 10.06
C GLU A 167 -10.71 -5.69 10.30
N TRP A 168 -9.47 -6.18 10.33
CA TRP A 168 -8.30 -5.32 10.39
C TRP A 168 -8.25 -4.33 9.21
N ALA A 169 -8.41 -4.80 7.97
CA ALA A 169 -8.41 -3.92 6.80
C ALA A 169 -9.59 -2.94 6.83
N ALA A 170 -10.76 -3.38 7.29
CA ALA A 170 -11.92 -2.50 7.43
C ALA A 170 -11.65 -1.42 8.49
N GLY A 171 -11.03 -1.77 9.62
CA GLY A 171 -10.60 -0.83 10.65
C GLY A 171 -9.61 0.20 10.12
N PHE A 172 -8.55 -0.26 9.44
CA PHE A 172 -7.55 0.61 8.81
C PHE A 172 -8.19 1.63 7.87
N LEU A 173 -9.09 1.18 6.99
CA LEU A 173 -9.76 2.06 6.03
C LEU A 173 -10.69 3.09 6.70
N ARG A 174 -11.40 2.71 7.77
CA ARG A 174 -12.26 3.65 8.54
C ARG A 174 -11.45 4.70 9.29
N GLU A 175 -10.30 4.31 9.84
CA GLU A 175 -9.38 5.25 10.49
C GLU A 175 -8.78 6.24 9.48
N GLU A 176 -8.49 5.76 8.27
CA GLU A 176 -7.88 6.56 7.22
C GLU A 176 -8.87 7.55 6.54
N ASP A 177 -10.12 7.15 6.35
CA ASP A 177 -11.18 7.99 5.78
C ASP A 177 -12.55 7.59 6.37
N PRO A 178 -13.15 8.38 7.27
CA PRO A 178 -14.42 8.04 7.91
C PRO A 178 -15.63 8.15 6.97
N GLU A 179 -15.49 8.79 5.80
CA GLU A 179 -16.59 8.98 4.85
C GLU A 179 -16.82 7.74 3.98
N ILE A 180 -15.85 6.84 3.87
CA ILE A 180 -16.01 5.62 3.05
C ILE A 180 -16.85 4.59 3.80
N ARG A 181 -17.83 4.03 3.09
CA ARG A 181 -18.65 2.92 3.58
C ARG A 181 -17.88 1.63 3.37
N VAL A 182 -17.37 1.04 4.45
CA VAL A 182 -16.58 -0.19 4.38
C VAL A 182 -17.14 -1.29 5.28
N ARG A 183 -17.17 -2.52 4.76
CA ARG A 183 -17.61 -3.73 5.48
C ARG A 183 -16.62 -4.86 5.24
N ALA A 184 -16.24 -5.54 6.32
CA ALA A 184 -15.53 -6.80 6.21
C ALA A 184 -16.53 -7.92 5.91
N ILE A 185 -16.19 -8.76 4.93
CA ILE A 185 -16.94 -9.95 4.53
C ILE A 185 -15.99 -11.14 4.50
N PRO A 186 -16.47 -12.36 4.81
CA PRO A 186 -15.61 -13.53 4.66
C PRO A 186 -15.20 -13.70 3.19
N MET A 187 -13.94 -14.01 2.94
CA MET A 187 -13.52 -14.52 1.63
C MET A 187 -14.04 -15.94 1.47
N GLY A 188 -14.89 -16.17 0.46
CA GLY A 188 -15.46 -17.47 0.14
C GLY A 188 -14.40 -18.46 -0.33
N ILE A 189 -14.31 -19.61 0.33
CA ILE A 189 -13.37 -20.69 0.04
C ILE A 189 -14.12 -22.03 0.13
N PRO A 190 -14.19 -22.81 -0.96
CA PRO A 190 -14.81 -24.13 -0.92
C PRO A 190 -14.16 -25.02 0.13
N LEU A 191 -14.97 -25.84 0.80
CA LEU A 191 -14.47 -26.84 1.73
C LEU A 191 -14.29 -28.18 1.00
N PRO A 192 -13.06 -28.57 0.63
CA PRO A 192 -12.81 -29.85 0.00
C PRO A 192 -13.05 -31.01 0.99
N PRO A 193 -13.16 -32.26 0.50
CA PRO A 193 -13.05 -33.42 1.37
C PRO A 193 -11.74 -33.39 2.19
N PRO A 194 -11.64 -34.17 3.27
CA PRO A 194 -10.38 -34.31 3.99
C PRO A 194 -9.23 -34.70 3.05
N ALA A 195 -8.02 -34.23 3.37
CA ALA A 195 -6.83 -34.43 2.55
C ALA A 195 -6.58 -35.92 2.21
N ASP A 196 -6.35 -36.22 0.93
CA ASP A 196 -5.97 -37.56 0.50
C ASP A 196 -4.51 -37.85 0.88
N ALA A 197 -4.32 -38.66 1.92
CA ALA A 197 -2.99 -39.07 2.38
C ALA A 197 -2.18 -39.78 1.28
N ALA A 198 -2.84 -40.49 0.35
CA ALA A 198 -2.15 -41.13 -0.77
C ALA A 198 -1.64 -40.09 -1.78
N ALA A 199 -2.40 -39.03 -2.04
CA ALA A 199 -1.96 -37.90 -2.85
C ALA A 199 -0.77 -37.17 -2.21
N GLY A 200 -0.84 -36.90 -0.92
CA GLY A 200 0.28 -36.31 -0.17
C GLY A 200 1.54 -37.18 -0.25
N ARG A 201 1.41 -38.50 -0.09
CA ARG A 201 2.53 -39.45 -0.24
C ARG A 201 3.17 -39.39 -1.63
N ARG A 202 2.36 -39.34 -2.69
CA ARG A 202 2.86 -39.21 -4.08
C ARG A 202 3.66 -37.93 -4.29
N ILE A 203 3.22 -36.82 -3.70
CA ILE A 203 3.97 -35.56 -3.75
C ILE A 203 5.30 -35.68 -2.98
N ARG A 204 5.27 -36.29 -1.78
CA ARG A 204 6.51 -36.51 -1.01
C ARG A 204 7.53 -37.33 -1.81
N GLU A 205 7.09 -38.42 -2.44
CA GLU A 205 7.93 -39.25 -3.31
C GLU A 205 8.45 -38.47 -4.53
N ARG A 206 7.56 -37.71 -5.21
CA ARG A 206 7.91 -36.92 -6.41
C ARG A 206 9.01 -35.90 -6.15
N PHE A 207 8.99 -35.24 -4.99
CA PHE A 207 9.96 -34.19 -4.64
C PHE A 207 11.08 -34.67 -3.72
N GLY A 208 11.16 -35.97 -3.39
CA GLY A 208 12.22 -36.50 -2.52
C GLY A 208 12.10 -36.08 -1.05
N LEU A 209 10.88 -35.77 -0.59
CA LEU A 209 10.60 -35.50 0.81
C LEU A 209 10.55 -36.81 1.61
N PRO A 210 11.00 -36.79 2.87
CA PRO A 210 10.88 -37.94 3.76
C PRO A 210 9.42 -38.26 4.09
N LEU A 211 9.11 -39.57 4.16
CA LEU A 211 7.76 -40.07 4.41
C LEU A 211 7.42 -40.16 5.91
N ASP A 212 8.42 -40.20 6.77
CA ASP A 212 8.33 -40.44 8.21
C ASP A 212 8.81 -39.24 9.04
N ARG A 213 9.14 -38.12 8.40
CA ARG A 213 9.61 -36.89 9.05
C ARG A 213 8.65 -35.72 8.85
N PRO A 214 8.69 -34.71 9.74
CA PRO A 214 7.85 -33.52 9.61
C PRO A 214 8.19 -32.69 8.37
N VAL A 215 7.15 -32.26 7.65
CA VAL A 215 7.27 -31.39 6.48
C VAL A 215 6.48 -30.10 6.70
N LEU A 216 7.17 -28.98 6.57
CA LEU A 216 6.65 -27.64 6.58
C LEU A 216 6.25 -27.22 5.17
N GLY A 217 5.18 -26.43 5.01
CA GLY A 217 4.70 -25.95 3.70
C GLY A 217 4.64 -24.44 3.59
N SER A 218 5.23 -23.85 2.55
CA SER A 218 5.02 -22.46 2.15
C SER A 218 4.36 -22.41 0.77
N PHE A 219 3.20 -21.77 0.65
CA PHE A 219 2.37 -21.83 -0.55
C PHE A 219 2.16 -20.46 -1.22
N GLY A 220 2.19 -20.48 -2.55
CA GLY A 220 1.94 -19.35 -3.44
C GLY A 220 3.23 -18.70 -3.96
N PHE A 221 3.07 -17.66 -4.78
CA PHE A 221 4.20 -16.92 -5.36
C PHE A 221 5.13 -16.37 -4.28
N GLN A 222 6.40 -16.76 -4.33
CA GLN A 222 7.40 -16.44 -3.30
C GLN A 222 8.05 -15.09 -3.63
N THR A 223 7.71 -14.08 -2.84
CA THR A 223 8.27 -12.72 -2.92
C THR A 223 8.93 -12.36 -1.60
N PRO A 224 9.72 -11.27 -1.53
CA PRO A 224 10.38 -10.87 -0.27
C PRO A 224 9.41 -10.74 0.92
N ILE A 225 8.16 -10.35 0.64
CA ILE A 225 7.13 -10.18 1.68
C ILE A 225 6.82 -11.50 2.41
N LYS A 226 6.98 -12.67 1.78
CA LYS A 226 6.62 -13.99 2.33
C LYS A 226 7.53 -14.46 3.46
N ARG A 227 8.66 -13.77 3.68
CA ARG A 227 9.65 -14.07 4.73
C ARG A 227 10.10 -15.54 4.79
N THR A 228 10.07 -16.27 3.68
CA THR A 228 10.48 -17.68 3.63
C THR A 228 11.95 -17.86 4.05
N GLY A 229 12.78 -16.82 3.90
CA GLY A 229 14.13 -16.78 4.46
C GLY A 229 14.19 -17.00 5.98
N ALA A 230 13.28 -16.42 6.76
CA ALA A 230 13.23 -16.62 8.21
C ALA A 230 12.92 -18.08 8.59
N VAL A 231 12.13 -18.78 7.76
CA VAL A 231 11.86 -20.22 7.94
C VAL A 231 13.14 -21.03 7.67
N ILE A 232 13.89 -20.68 6.62
CA ILE A 232 15.17 -21.32 6.31
C ILE A 232 16.20 -21.10 7.43
N GLU A 233 16.26 -19.89 8.00
CA GLU A 233 17.11 -19.59 9.15
C GLU A 233 16.69 -20.40 10.39
N ALA A 234 15.39 -20.54 10.65
CA ALA A 234 14.88 -21.37 11.73
C ALA A 234 15.25 -22.86 11.54
N LEU A 235 15.17 -23.40 10.31
CA LEU A 235 15.57 -24.78 10.03
C LEU A 235 17.02 -25.09 10.38
N ALA A 236 17.91 -24.09 10.40
CA ALA A 236 19.31 -24.26 10.76
C ALA A 236 19.54 -24.28 12.29
N ARG A 237 18.50 -24.01 13.10
CA ARG A 237 18.59 -23.99 14.56
C ARG A 237 18.48 -25.40 15.15
N PRO A 238 19.08 -25.64 16.33
CA PRO A 238 19.00 -26.94 17.00
C PRO A 238 17.56 -27.39 17.28
N GLY A 239 17.29 -28.68 17.14
CA GLY A 239 15.97 -29.29 17.38
C GLY A 239 15.05 -29.35 16.15
N LEU A 240 15.52 -28.86 14.99
CA LEU A 240 14.80 -28.92 13.71
C LEU A 240 15.59 -29.68 12.63
N GLU A 241 16.57 -30.51 13.01
CA GLU A 241 17.46 -31.23 12.09
C GLU A 241 16.70 -32.19 11.16
N GLU A 242 15.58 -32.73 11.63
CA GLU A 242 14.74 -33.70 10.92
C GLU A 242 13.58 -33.06 10.16
N VAL A 243 13.49 -31.73 10.17
CA VAL A 243 12.37 -30.99 9.59
C VAL A 243 12.72 -30.54 8.18
N HIS A 244 11.80 -30.78 7.25
CA HIS A 244 11.90 -30.38 5.85
C HIS A 244 10.94 -29.24 5.53
N LEU A 245 11.25 -28.44 4.52
CA LEU A 245 10.39 -27.37 4.00
C LEU A 245 10.11 -27.60 2.52
N LEU A 246 8.83 -27.72 2.18
CA LEU A 246 8.31 -27.69 0.82
C LEU A 246 7.81 -26.28 0.50
N VAL A 247 8.38 -25.67 -0.54
CA VAL A 247 7.98 -24.37 -1.06
C VAL A 247 7.27 -24.58 -2.38
N VAL A 248 5.97 -24.30 -2.40
CA VAL A 248 5.09 -24.54 -3.55
C VAL A 248 4.73 -23.23 -4.24
N GLY A 249 5.24 -23.04 -5.46
CA GLY A 249 4.94 -21.91 -6.32
C GLY A 249 6.20 -21.19 -6.81
N GLU A 250 6.06 -20.44 -7.91
CA GLU A 250 7.16 -19.71 -8.53
C GLU A 250 7.88 -18.78 -7.54
N VAL A 251 9.20 -18.69 -7.69
CA VAL A 251 10.04 -17.80 -6.88
C VAL A 251 10.37 -16.54 -7.68
N SER A 252 10.11 -15.38 -7.08
CA SER A 252 10.47 -14.10 -7.68
C SER A 252 11.99 -14.01 -7.86
N PRO A 253 12.49 -13.45 -8.98
CA PRO A 253 13.92 -13.18 -9.18
C PRO A 253 14.56 -12.32 -8.08
N ALA A 254 13.75 -11.60 -7.28
CA ALA A 254 14.21 -10.82 -6.15
C ALA A 254 14.54 -11.66 -4.89
N VAL A 255 14.29 -12.98 -4.91
CA VAL A 255 14.47 -13.86 -3.76
C VAL A 255 15.39 -15.04 -4.14
N ASP A 256 16.46 -15.22 -3.38
CA ASP A 256 17.41 -16.34 -3.54
C ASP A 256 17.23 -17.36 -2.41
N LEU A 257 16.17 -18.19 -2.50
CA LEU A 257 15.88 -19.22 -1.48
C LEU A 257 16.92 -20.35 -1.50
N GLU A 258 17.38 -20.77 -2.69
CA GLU A 258 18.39 -21.82 -2.82
C GLU A 258 19.73 -21.41 -2.22
N GLY A 259 20.19 -20.20 -2.51
CA GLY A 259 21.42 -19.67 -1.92
C GLY A 259 21.26 -19.42 -0.43
N ALA A 260 20.08 -18.98 0.05
CA ALA A 260 19.82 -18.88 1.49
C ALA A 260 19.92 -20.24 2.19
N ALA A 261 19.30 -21.28 1.62
CA ALA A 261 19.36 -22.64 2.16
C ALA A 261 20.78 -23.21 2.17
N ARG A 262 21.57 -22.96 1.11
CA ARG A 262 22.99 -23.33 1.06
C ARG A 262 23.83 -22.62 2.11
N ARG A 263 23.68 -21.30 2.25
CA ARG A 263 24.40 -20.51 3.27
C ARG A 263 24.07 -20.95 4.69
N ALA A 264 22.82 -21.33 4.93
CA ALA A 264 22.35 -21.84 6.21
C ALA A 264 22.72 -23.33 6.46
N GLY A 265 23.25 -24.05 5.46
CA GLY A 265 23.63 -25.46 5.60
C GLY A 265 22.44 -26.42 5.60
N VAL A 266 21.29 -26.03 5.03
CA VAL A 266 20.02 -26.79 5.07
C VAL A 266 19.46 -27.10 3.69
N ALA A 267 20.27 -26.99 2.63
CA ALA A 267 19.85 -27.16 1.24
C ALA A 267 19.12 -28.49 0.97
N GLU A 268 19.59 -29.60 1.53
CA GLU A 268 18.95 -30.94 1.37
C GLU A 268 17.56 -31.04 2.02
N ARG A 269 17.21 -30.08 2.88
CA ARG A 269 15.93 -30.03 3.61
C ARG A 269 14.96 -28.98 3.05
N VAL A 270 15.35 -28.24 2.01
CA VAL A 270 14.51 -27.23 1.36
C VAL A 270 14.19 -27.67 -0.06
N HIS A 271 12.91 -27.90 -0.32
CA HIS A 271 12.37 -28.50 -1.54
C HIS A 271 11.55 -27.45 -2.27
N LEU A 272 12.04 -26.95 -3.40
CA LEU A 272 11.37 -25.91 -4.18
C LEU A 272 10.62 -26.52 -5.36
N THR A 273 9.38 -26.09 -5.58
CA THR A 273 8.61 -26.44 -6.78
C THR A 273 8.34 -25.19 -7.62
N ASP A 274 8.08 -25.38 -8.91
CA ASP A 274 7.48 -24.33 -9.74
C ASP A 274 5.97 -24.20 -9.47
N PHE A 275 5.27 -23.49 -10.36
CA PHE A 275 3.82 -23.48 -10.41
C PHE A 275 3.25 -24.90 -10.56
N LEU A 276 2.33 -25.26 -9.66
CA LEU A 276 1.58 -26.50 -9.71
C LEU A 276 0.14 -26.25 -10.21
N PRO A 277 -0.40 -27.11 -11.09
CA PRO A 277 -1.84 -27.14 -11.37
C PRO A 277 -2.66 -27.35 -10.09
N TYR A 278 -3.95 -26.98 -10.12
CA TYR A 278 -4.81 -26.99 -8.92
C TYR A 278 -4.87 -28.36 -8.20
N GLU A 279 -4.97 -29.47 -8.94
CA GLU A 279 -4.99 -30.82 -8.35
C GLU A 279 -3.67 -31.15 -7.63
N ASP A 280 -2.54 -30.82 -8.25
CA ASP A 280 -1.21 -30.99 -7.65
C ASP A 280 -1.02 -30.06 -6.45
N PHE A 281 -1.65 -28.89 -6.45
CA PHE A 281 -1.63 -27.95 -5.33
C PHE A 281 -2.37 -28.50 -4.10
N GLU A 282 -3.56 -29.08 -4.26
CA GLU A 282 -4.28 -29.74 -3.15
C GLU A 282 -3.50 -30.95 -2.62
N ALA A 283 -2.91 -31.75 -3.52
CA ALA A 283 -2.04 -32.86 -3.15
C ALA A 283 -0.78 -32.39 -2.39
N ALA A 284 -0.23 -31.23 -2.76
CA ALA A 284 0.92 -30.65 -2.07
C ALA A 284 0.56 -30.13 -0.68
N ILE A 285 -0.65 -29.60 -0.48
CA ILE A 285 -1.16 -29.29 0.87
C ILE A 285 -1.27 -30.57 1.70
N ALA A 286 -1.78 -31.66 1.12
CA ALA A 286 -1.87 -32.95 1.79
C ALA A 286 -0.50 -33.57 2.14
N ALA A 287 0.59 -33.08 1.54
CA ALA A 287 1.94 -33.56 1.78
C ALA A 287 2.62 -32.93 3.01
N VAL A 288 2.08 -31.85 3.57
CA VAL A 288 2.72 -31.10 4.67
C VAL A 288 1.97 -31.26 5.99
N ASP A 289 2.69 -31.10 7.10
CA ASP A 289 2.17 -31.23 8.47
C ASP A 289 1.79 -29.88 9.08
N LEU A 290 2.43 -28.80 8.63
CA LEU A 290 2.22 -27.44 9.13
C LEU A 290 2.57 -26.40 8.05
N CYS A 291 1.71 -25.39 7.88
CA CYS A 291 1.94 -24.31 6.93
C CYS A 291 2.63 -23.10 7.58
N LEU A 292 3.54 -22.47 6.84
CA LEU A 292 4.17 -21.20 7.17
C LEU A 292 3.63 -20.15 6.21
N ASN A 293 2.89 -19.17 6.75
CA ASN A 293 2.39 -18.03 6.00
C ASN A 293 2.81 -16.75 6.71
N LEU A 294 4.12 -16.51 6.71
CA LEU A 294 4.70 -15.30 7.27
C LEU A 294 4.56 -14.15 6.27
N ARG A 295 4.38 -12.93 6.78
CA ARG A 295 4.35 -11.76 5.93
C ARG A 295 4.81 -10.47 6.58
N HIS A 296 5.69 -9.75 5.90
CA HIS A 296 6.01 -8.36 6.20
C HIS A 296 6.72 -7.67 5.04
N PRO A 297 6.37 -6.43 4.67
CA PRO A 297 5.21 -5.65 5.15
C PRO A 297 3.86 -6.21 4.65
N THR A 298 2.75 -5.61 5.10
CA THR A 298 1.37 -6.03 4.75
C THR A 298 0.79 -5.13 3.66
N ALA A 299 -0.02 -5.72 2.77
CA ALA A 299 -0.90 -5.00 1.87
C ALA A 299 -2.38 -5.09 2.35
N GLY A 300 -2.62 -5.47 3.60
CA GLY A 300 -3.96 -5.70 4.19
C GLY A 300 -4.74 -6.85 3.57
N GLU A 301 -4.04 -7.73 2.87
CA GLU A 301 -4.59 -8.79 2.03
C GLU A 301 -5.12 -9.98 2.83
N THR A 302 -6.10 -10.70 2.31
CA THR A 302 -6.47 -12.02 2.86
C THR A 302 -5.94 -13.13 1.95
N SER A 303 -5.07 -13.98 2.49
CA SER A 303 -4.36 -14.98 1.68
C SER A 303 -5.28 -16.16 1.31
N ALA A 304 -5.73 -16.22 0.05
CA ALA A 304 -6.54 -17.33 -0.45
C ALA A 304 -5.84 -18.68 -0.31
N SER A 305 -4.52 -18.73 -0.57
CA SER A 305 -3.73 -19.95 -0.35
C SER A 305 -3.71 -20.40 1.10
N LEU A 306 -3.72 -19.46 2.07
CA LEU A 306 -3.77 -19.82 3.49
C LEU A 306 -5.13 -20.43 3.82
N LEU A 307 -6.24 -19.79 3.40
CA LEU A 307 -7.55 -20.34 3.67
C LEU A 307 -7.78 -21.69 2.99
N ARG A 308 -7.24 -21.93 1.79
CA ARG A 308 -7.28 -23.28 1.15
C ARG A 308 -6.49 -24.32 1.94
N VAL A 309 -5.33 -23.95 2.48
CA VAL A 309 -4.55 -24.81 3.39
C VAL A 309 -5.36 -25.15 4.66
N LEU A 310 -6.00 -24.15 5.27
CA LEU A 310 -6.87 -24.36 6.43
C LEU A 310 -8.09 -25.21 6.08
N ALA A 311 -8.64 -25.06 4.87
CA ALA A 311 -9.77 -25.85 4.37
C ALA A 311 -9.41 -27.34 4.23
N MET A 312 -8.14 -27.66 3.96
CA MET A 312 -7.62 -29.04 3.95
C MET A 312 -7.30 -29.58 5.34
N GLY A 313 -7.38 -28.75 6.39
CA GLY A 313 -7.09 -29.13 7.77
C GLY A 313 -5.62 -29.13 8.12
N VAL A 314 -4.80 -28.38 7.37
CA VAL A 314 -3.41 -28.13 7.73
C VAL A 314 -3.35 -26.85 8.57
N PRO A 315 -2.90 -26.89 9.83
CA PRO A 315 -2.75 -25.69 10.64
C PRO A 315 -1.62 -24.78 10.13
N ALA A 316 -1.53 -23.56 10.66
CA ALA A 316 -0.52 -22.59 10.20
C ALA A 316 0.22 -21.86 11.32
N ILE A 317 1.43 -21.39 11.01
CA ILE A 317 2.10 -20.30 11.71
C ILE A 317 2.08 -19.06 10.80
N VAL A 318 1.68 -17.93 11.36
CA VAL A 318 1.58 -16.63 10.68
C VAL A 318 2.34 -15.55 11.44
N SER A 319 2.60 -14.41 10.80
CA SER A 319 3.17 -13.25 11.49
C SER A 319 2.14 -12.62 12.44
N ASP A 320 2.56 -12.16 13.62
CA ASP A 320 1.71 -11.41 14.58
C ASP A 320 1.57 -9.96 14.13
N TYR A 321 0.93 -9.76 12.98
CA TYR A 321 0.85 -8.48 12.31
C TYR A 321 -0.40 -8.36 11.44
N ALA A 322 -1.03 -7.19 11.47
CA ALA A 322 -2.09 -6.76 10.57
C ALA A 322 -3.27 -7.77 10.44
N GLN A 323 -3.61 -8.19 9.20
CA GLN A 323 -4.75 -9.05 8.90
C GLN A 323 -4.73 -10.39 9.65
N PHE A 324 -3.57 -10.86 10.11
CA PHE A 324 -3.45 -12.12 10.83
C PHE A 324 -4.04 -12.03 12.25
N ALA A 325 -4.35 -10.81 12.72
CA ALA A 325 -5.11 -10.58 13.94
C ALA A 325 -6.50 -11.23 13.91
N ASP A 326 -7.09 -11.41 12.72
CA ASP A 326 -8.42 -12.00 12.52
C ASP A 326 -8.46 -13.53 12.69
N LEU A 327 -7.30 -14.20 12.66
CA LEU A 327 -7.20 -15.64 12.75
C LEU A 327 -7.18 -16.09 14.23
N PRO A 328 -8.09 -16.98 14.66
CA PRO A 328 -8.07 -17.54 16.01
C PRO A 328 -6.75 -18.28 16.30
N ARG A 329 -6.27 -18.20 17.54
CA ARG A 329 -4.99 -18.84 17.96
C ARG A 329 -5.07 -20.36 17.92
N GLU A 330 -6.28 -20.90 18.00
CA GLU A 330 -6.60 -22.32 17.90
C GLU A 330 -6.37 -22.86 16.47
N VAL A 331 -6.37 -21.97 15.48
CA VAL A 331 -6.20 -22.30 14.06
C VAL A 331 -4.79 -21.97 13.57
N ALA A 332 -4.28 -20.81 13.98
CA ALA A 332 -2.95 -20.35 13.59
C ALA A 332 -2.18 -19.75 14.77
N LEU A 333 -0.96 -20.25 15.01
CA LEU A 333 -0.05 -19.59 15.95
C LEU A 333 0.61 -18.38 15.29
N ARG A 334 0.93 -17.38 16.10
CA ARG A 334 1.54 -16.14 15.63
C ARG A 334 2.98 -16.02 16.13
N VAL A 335 3.86 -15.50 15.29
CA VAL A 335 5.24 -15.17 15.64
C VAL A 335 5.49 -13.67 15.49
N PRO A 336 6.22 -13.03 16.43
CA PRO A 336 6.49 -11.60 16.37
C PRO A 336 7.39 -11.27 15.17
N LEU A 337 7.36 -10.01 14.75
CA LEU A 337 8.30 -9.47 13.78
C LEU A 337 9.54 -8.90 14.50
N GLY A 338 10.67 -8.85 13.78
CA GLY A 338 11.91 -8.25 14.28
C GLY A 338 12.90 -9.29 14.81
N ASP A 339 13.77 -8.86 15.72
CA ASP A 339 14.96 -9.62 16.14
C ASP A 339 14.60 -10.98 16.80
N GLU A 340 13.44 -11.08 17.44
CA GLU A 340 12.98 -12.31 18.11
C GLU A 340 12.21 -13.28 17.19
N GLU A 341 12.01 -12.92 15.91
CA GLU A 341 11.16 -13.70 14.99
C GLU A 341 11.68 -15.14 14.82
N VAL A 342 12.95 -15.31 14.46
CA VAL A 342 13.54 -16.63 14.16
C VAL A 342 13.60 -17.51 15.41
N ASP A 343 13.96 -16.94 16.55
CA ASP A 343 14.03 -17.67 17.82
C ASP A 343 12.64 -18.13 18.28
N THR A 344 11.64 -17.25 18.19
CA THR A 344 10.26 -17.60 18.52
C THR A 344 9.70 -18.63 17.54
N LEU A 345 9.95 -18.46 16.23
CA LEU A 345 9.53 -19.41 15.20
C LEU A 345 10.11 -20.80 15.47
N THR A 346 11.41 -20.88 15.77
CA THR A 346 12.10 -22.13 16.10
C THR A 346 11.46 -22.82 17.30
N ALA A 347 11.24 -22.08 18.40
CA ALA A 347 10.63 -22.63 19.61
C ALA A 347 9.20 -23.15 19.36
N ARG A 348 8.39 -22.43 18.57
CA ARG A 348 7.02 -22.83 18.24
C ARG A 348 6.97 -24.04 17.33
N LEU A 349 7.87 -24.12 16.34
CA LEU A 349 8.01 -25.31 15.50
C LEU A 349 8.35 -26.54 16.33
N GLY A 350 9.37 -26.45 17.20
CA GLY A 350 9.73 -27.56 18.09
C GLY A 350 8.59 -28.00 19.00
N GLU A 351 7.85 -27.06 19.60
CA GLU A 351 6.70 -27.36 20.48
C GLU A 351 5.56 -28.07 19.73
N LEU A 352 5.22 -27.59 18.53
CA LEU A 352 4.10 -28.12 17.74
C LEU A 352 4.44 -29.49 17.13
N LEU A 353 5.62 -29.63 16.54
CA LEU A 353 6.04 -30.88 15.90
C LEU A 353 6.23 -32.02 16.90
N ALA A 354 6.52 -31.70 18.17
CA ALA A 354 6.57 -32.68 19.26
C ALA A 354 5.18 -33.12 19.78
N ARG A 355 4.09 -32.50 19.31
CA ARG A 355 2.71 -32.74 19.79
C ARG A 355 1.72 -33.00 18.63
N PRO A 356 1.76 -34.19 18.00
CA PRO A 356 0.89 -34.52 16.87
C PRO A 356 -0.61 -34.39 17.17
N GLU A 357 -1.03 -34.66 18.40
CA GLU A 357 -2.41 -34.48 18.87
C GLU A 357 -2.85 -33.01 18.81
N ARG A 358 -1.95 -32.08 19.13
CA ARG A 358 -2.22 -30.64 19.04
C ARG A 358 -2.32 -30.20 17.58
N LEU A 359 -1.43 -30.68 16.71
CA LEU A 359 -1.51 -30.38 15.28
C LEU A 359 -2.84 -30.86 14.67
N ARG A 360 -3.29 -32.07 15.02
CA ARG A 360 -4.60 -32.59 14.59
C ARG A 360 -5.75 -31.71 15.07
N ALA A 361 -5.77 -31.35 16.36
CA ALA A 361 -6.81 -30.49 16.92
C ALA A 361 -6.84 -29.10 16.25
N MET A 362 -5.67 -28.52 15.94
CA MET A 362 -5.59 -27.27 15.19
C MET A 362 -6.10 -27.42 13.75
N GLY A 363 -5.81 -28.55 13.10
CA GLY A 363 -6.31 -28.87 11.77
C GLY A 363 -7.83 -29.03 11.71
N GLU A 364 -8.43 -29.66 12.71
CA GLU A 364 -9.88 -29.76 12.88
C GLU A 364 -10.51 -28.37 13.07
N ALA A 365 -9.92 -27.55 13.94
CA ALA A 365 -10.34 -26.16 14.15
C ALA A 365 -10.20 -25.32 12.86
N ALA A 366 -9.15 -25.54 12.07
CA ALA A 366 -8.93 -24.87 10.79
C ALA A 366 -10.05 -25.16 9.79
N ARG A 367 -10.42 -26.44 9.62
CA ARG A 367 -11.55 -26.83 8.75
C ARG A 367 -12.87 -26.25 9.25
N GLU A 368 -13.09 -26.28 10.55
CA GLU A 368 -14.30 -25.74 11.15
C GLU A 368 -14.42 -24.22 10.95
N LEU A 369 -13.32 -23.47 11.05
CA LEU A 369 -13.28 -22.05 10.74
C LEU A 369 -13.69 -21.80 9.28
N VAL A 370 -13.13 -22.56 8.33
CA VAL A 370 -13.48 -22.39 6.91
C VAL A 370 -14.94 -22.73 6.67
N ARG A 371 -15.41 -23.87 7.17
CA ARG A 371 -16.80 -24.33 7.04
C ARG A 371 -17.80 -23.33 7.62
N SER A 372 -17.52 -22.79 8.80
CA SER A 372 -18.47 -21.94 9.53
C SER A 372 -18.44 -20.48 9.08
N ARG A 373 -17.26 -19.94 8.74
CA ARG A 373 -17.06 -18.51 8.44
C ARG A 373 -16.80 -18.22 6.97
N HIS A 374 -16.03 -19.07 6.28
CA HIS A 374 -15.54 -18.82 4.91
C HIS A 374 -16.26 -19.62 3.83
N ALA A 375 -17.39 -20.26 4.13
CA ALA A 375 -18.21 -20.92 3.12
C ALA A 375 -18.62 -19.93 2.00
N PRO A 376 -18.47 -20.28 0.70
CA PRO A 376 -18.80 -19.39 -0.41
C PRO A 376 -20.24 -18.84 -0.38
N GLU A 377 -21.21 -19.63 0.07
CA GLU A 377 -22.61 -19.23 0.25
C GLU A 377 -22.72 -18.03 1.20
N ARG A 378 -21.96 -18.05 2.31
CA ARG A 378 -21.97 -16.96 3.30
C ARG A 378 -21.30 -15.71 2.77
N SER A 379 -20.23 -15.88 1.99
CA SER A 379 -19.56 -14.76 1.32
C SER A 379 -20.50 -14.08 0.33
N ALA A 380 -21.18 -14.87 -0.52
CA ALA A 380 -22.16 -14.36 -1.47
C ALA A 380 -23.32 -13.63 -0.77
N ALA A 381 -23.92 -14.23 0.28
CA ALA A 381 -24.98 -13.58 1.04
C ALA A 381 -24.53 -12.24 1.67
N ALA A 382 -23.31 -12.17 2.20
CA ALA A 382 -22.75 -10.95 2.76
C ALA A 382 -22.48 -9.87 1.71
N VAL A 383 -22.01 -10.26 0.52
CA VAL A 383 -21.87 -9.37 -0.64
C VAL A 383 -23.24 -8.83 -1.04
N LEU A 384 -24.22 -9.70 -1.28
CA LEU A 384 -25.55 -9.30 -1.74
C LEU A 384 -26.25 -8.36 -0.76
N ALA A 385 -26.16 -8.64 0.55
CA ALA A 385 -26.70 -7.77 1.59
C ALA A 385 -26.06 -6.36 1.58
N ALA A 386 -24.76 -6.27 1.37
CA ALA A 386 -24.09 -4.97 1.25
C ALA A 386 -24.44 -4.24 -0.05
N VAL A 387 -24.58 -4.98 -1.15
CA VAL A 387 -24.97 -4.41 -2.43
C VAL A 387 -26.40 -3.88 -2.38
N GLU A 388 -27.34 -4.62 -1.78
CA GLU A 388 -28.72 -4.17 -1.58
C GLU A 388 -28.76 -2.86 -0.79
N GLU A 389 -28.03 -2.79 0.33
CA GLU A 389 -27.95 -1.60 1.19
C GLU A 389 -27.35 -0.37 0.49
N TRP A 390 -26.32 -0.55 -0.33
CA TRP A 390 -25.55 0.56 -0.90
C TRP A 390 -25.90 0.91 -2.35
N SER A 391 -26.69 0.09 -3.03
CA SER A 391 -27.07 0.27 -4.44
C SER A 391 -27.63 1.66 -4.76
N GLU A 392 -28.43 2.22 -3.86
CA GLU A 392 -29.07 3.54 -4.02
C GLU A 392 -28.27 4.70 -3.41
N LEU A 393 -27.21 4.41 -2.65
CA LEU A 393 -26.41 5.44 -1.98
C LEU A 393 -25.39 6.05 -2.95
N PRO A 394 -25.21 7.38 -2.94
CA PRO A 394 -24.16 8.01 -3.73
C PRO A 394 -22.77 7.72 -3.12
N PRO A 395 -21.72 7.65 -3.96
CA PRO A 395 -20.35 7.62 -3.45
C PRO A 395 -20.03 8.90 -2.67
N PRO A 396 -19.10 8.86 -1.69
CA PRO A 396 -18.64 10.06 -0.97
C PRO A 396 -18.12 11.19 -1.86
N GLY A 397 -17.54 10.85 -3.02
CA GLY A 397 -17.03 11.82 -3.99
C GLY A 397 -15.63 12.33 -3.65
N GLU A 398 -15.20 13.43 -4.28
CA GLU A 398 -13.85 13.95 -4.05
C GLU A 398 -13.64 14.40 -2.59
N ILE A 399 -12.38 14.45 -2.16
CA ILE A 399 -12.02 15.04 -0.87
C ILE A 399 -12.30 16.55 -0.95
N PRO A 400 -12.98 17.16 0.04
CA PRO A 400 -13.14 18.62 0.08
C PRO A 400 -11.78 19.33 -0.04
N GLY A 401 -11.62 20.22 -1.02
CA GLY A 401 -10.34 20.89 -1.31
C GLY A 401 -9.38 20.12 -2.23
N GLY A 402 -9.74 18.91 -2.67
CA GLY A 402 -9.04 18.16 -3.72
C GLY A 402 -7.83 17.32 -3.26
N GLN A 403 -7.46 17.38 -1.97
CA GLN A 403 -6.35 16.61 -1.38
C GLN A 403 -6.67 16.22 0.07
N PRO A 404 -6.11 15.11 0.60
CA PRO A 404 -6.27 14.73 1.99
C PRO A 404 -5.65 15.77 2.94
N ASP A 405 -6.21 15.87 4.15
CA ASP A 405 -5.62 16.67 5.22
C ASP A 405 -4.35 15.97 5.73
N VAL A 406 -3.22 16.40 5.20
CA VAL A 406 -1.88 15.94 5.60
C VAL A 406 -1.13 17.09 6.27
N PRO A 407 -0.40 16.84 7.38
CA PRO A 407 0.33 17.90 8.06
C PRO A 407 1.23 18.67 7.11
N ALA A 408 1.18 20.00 7.16
CA ALA A 408 2.05 20.88 6.38
C ALA A 408 3.53 20.49 6.56
N PRO A 409 4.33 20.40 5.47
CA PRO A 409 5.76 20.22 5.61
C PRO A 409 6.37 21.46 6.25
N SER A 410 7.60 21.35 6.76
CA SER A 410 8.40 22.51 7.09
C SER A 410 9.33 22.90 5.93
N SER A 411 9.93 24.08 6.00
CA SER A 411 10.93 24.57 5.06
C SER A 411 12.20 23.70 4.99
N LEU A 412 12.35 22.75 5.92
CA LEU A 412 13.36 21.68 5.83
C LEU A 412 13.05 20.71 4.68
N ALA A 413 11.77 20.30 4.54
CA ALA A 413 11.33 19.35 3.52
C ALA A 413 10.83 20.05 2.25
N TRP A 414 10.47 21.34 2.34
CA TRP A 414 9.89 22.09 1.23
C TRP A 414 10.51 23.49 1.10
N GLY A 415 11.52 23.62 0.24
CA GLY A 415 12.36 24.82 0.19
C GLY A 415 11.75 26.04 -0.52
N ARG A 416 10.58 25.92 -1.15
CA ARG A 416 9.93 27.04 -1.83
C ARG A 416 9.21 27.95 -0.81
N LEU A 417 9.55 29.23 -0.81
CA LEU A 417 9.04 30.23 0.14
C LEU A 417 7.92 31.07 -0.48
N ASP A 418 6.78 30.45 -0.80
CA ASP A 418 5.61 31.17 -1.33
C ASP A 418 5.05 32.14 -0.28
N GLY A 419 5.15 33.45 -0.54
CA GLY A 419 4.76 34.48 0.41
C GLY A 419 4.77 35.88 -0.19
N SER A 420 4.52 36.88 0.66
CA SER A 420 4.63 38.29 0.31
C SER A 420 5.50 39.03 1.32
N LEU A 421 6.24 40.03 0.83
CA LEU A 421 7.09 40.91 1.63
C LEU A 421 6.69 42.37 1.36
N GLU A 422 6.28 43.07 2.41
CA GLU A 422 6.03 44.51 2.41
C GLU A 422 7.08 45.20 3.29
N VAL A 423 7.51 46.40 2.87
CA VAL A 423 8.54 47.19 3.57
C VAL A 423 8.03 48.61 3.78
N GLU A 424 7.92 49.02 5.04
CA GLU A 424 7.49 50.37 5.47
C GLU A 424 8.70 51.18 5.98
N GLY A 425 8.66 52.51 5.86
CA GLY A 425 9.74 53.40 6.31
C GLY A 425 10.83 53.68 5.26
N ALA A 426 10.61 53.23 4.02
CA ALA A 426 11.52 53.41 2.89
C ALA A 426 11.02 54.46 1.88
N GLU A 427 10.13 55.36 2.28
CA GLU A 427 9.47 56.32 1.38
C GLU A 427 10.44 57.38 0.84
N LEU A 428 10.40 57.68 -0.46
CA LEU A 428 11.22 58.75 -1.02
C LEU A 428 10.57 60.14 -0.82
N PRO A 429 11.36 61.20 -0.61
CA PRO A 429 12.82 61.24 -0.64
C PRO A 429 13.46 60.68 0.64
N TRP A 430 14.57 59.95 0.47
CA TRP A 430 15.42 59.48 1.57
C TRP A 430 16.77 60.20 1.48
N PRO A 431 17.06 61.22 2.29
CA PRO A 431 18.33 61.96 2.29
C PRO A 431 19.59 61.11 2.52
N GLU A 432 20.72 61.50 1.91
CA GLU A 432 22.01 60.83 2.10
C GLU A 432 22.47 60.91 3.56
N GLY A 433 23.02 59.81 4.09
CA GLY A 433 23.45 59.72 5.48
C GLY A 433 22.31 59.57 6.50
N GLU A 434 21.05 59.75 6.11
CA GLU A 434 19.90 59.54 6.98
C GLU A 434 19.72 58.05 7.29
N ARG A 435 19.61 57.74 8.58
CA ARG A 435 19.28 56.41 9.08
C ARG A 435 17.77 56.32 9.28
N ARG A 436 17.13 55.32 8.70
CA ARG A 436 15.72 54.98 8.95
C ARG A 436 15.60 53.56 9.46
N THR A 437 14.59 53.35 10.29
CA THR A 437 14.13 52.03 10.70
C THR A 437 13.08 51.56 9.70
N LEU A 438 13.38 50.45 9.02
CA LEU A 438 12.46 49.80 8.10
C LEU A 438 11.66 48.74 8.85
N THR A 439 10.35 48.69 8.64
CA THR A 439 9.50 47.61 9.15
C THR A 439 9.20 46.64 8.02
N LEU A 440 9.59 45.39 8.22
CA LEU A 440 9.41 44.29 7.28
C LEU A 440 8.19 43.50 7.71
N ARG A 441 7.20 43.39 6.83
CA ARG A 441 6.02 42.53 7.04
C ARG A 441 6.10 41.37 6.05
N LEU A 442 6.33 40.19 6.61
CA LEU A 442 6.48 38.97 5.84
C LEU A 442 5.28 38.05 6.11
N ARG A 443 4.61 37.60 5.05
CA ARG A 443 3.46 36.70 5.13
C ARG A 443 3.74 35.40 4.38
N ASN A 444 3.45 34.27 5.01
CA ASN A 444 3.51 32.96 4.38
C ASN A 444 2.19 32.68 3.66
N THR A 445 2.20 32.63 2.33
CA THR A 445 1.03 32.30 1.51
C THR A 445 1.10 30.88 0.93
N GLY A 446 2.20 30.17 1.19
CA GLY A 446 2.40 28.77 0.86
C GLY A 446 1.78 27.84 1.89
N PHE A 447 1.96 26.54 1.64
CA PHE A 447 1.45 25.47 2.49
C PHE A 447 2.52 24.87 3.41
N ALA A 448 3.79 25.26 3.28
CA ALA A 448 4.88 24.80 4.14
C ALA A 448 5.11 25.78 5.30
N ARG A 449 5.35 25.27 6.52
CA ARG A 449 5.78 26.08 7.66
C ARG A 449 7.22 26.55 7.46
N TRP A 450 7.46 27.85 7.55
CA TRP A 450 8.82 28.38 7.49
C TRP A 450 9.43 28.31 8.88
N LEU A 451 10.51 27.56 9.02
CA LEU A 451 11.24 27.43 10.27
C LEU A 451 12.06 28.69 10.52
N ALA A 452 11.94 29.27 11.71
CA ALA A 452 12.84 30.33 12.13
C ALA A 452 14.25 29.78 12.30
N GLY A 453 15.24 30.42 11.67
CA GLY A 453 16.62 30.06 11.88
C GLY A 453 17.57 30.75 10.93
N GLU A 454 18.66 31.29 11.48
CA GLU A 454 19.76 31.90 10.73
C GLU A 454 20.94 30.92 10.51
N LYS A 455 20.82 29.68 10.97
CA LYS A 455 21.83 28.60 10.85
C LYS A 455 21.15 27.25 10.82
N GLY A 456 21.76 26.28 10.14
CA GLY A 456 21.28 24.89 10.07
C GLY A 456 20.26 24.66 8.94
N PRO A 457 19.96 23.39 8.59
CA PRO A 457 19.12 23.06 7.45
C PRO A 457 17.65 23.44 7.71
N GLY A 458 17.01 24.04 6.70
CA GLY A 458 15.59 24.40 6.71
C GLY A 458 15.27 25.74 7.36
N GLY A 459 16.22 26.40 8.03
CA GLY A 459 16.00 27.72 8.62
C GLY A 459 15.71 28.80 7.56
N VAL A 460 14.85 29.75 7.90
CA VAL A 460 14.55 30.94 7.09
C VAL A 460 14.98 32.19 7.85
N ALA A 461 15.69 33.07 7.15
CA ALA A 461 16.04 34.41 7.63
C ALA A 461 15.96 35.43 6.49
N VAL A 462 15.74 36.69 6.82
CA VAL A 462 15.71 37.78 5.84
C VAL A 462 17.06 38.45 5.72
N VAL A 463 17.51 38.57 4.48
CA VAL A 463 18.76 39.23 4.11
C VAL A 463 18.44 40.63 3.61
N VAL A 464 19.21 41.61 4.08
CA VAL A 464 19.13 43.00 3.66
C VAL A 464 20.48 43.37 3.05
N LYS A 465 20.49 43.71 1.77
CA LYS A 465 21.68 44.10 1.02
C LYS A 465 21.55 45.53 0.54
N LEU A 466 22.64 46.27 0.61
CA LEU A 466 22.68 47.67 0.18
C LEU A 466 23.85 47.83 -0.77
N PHE A 467 23.55 47.87 -2.07
CA PHE A 467 24.56 47.99 -3.10
C PHE A 467 24.84 49.45 -3.41
N ALA A 468 26.11 49.84 -3.35
CA ALA A 468 26.61 51.12 -3.86
C ALA A 468 27.92 50.85 -4.61
N ASP A 469 28.09 51.44 -5.79
CA ASP A 469 29.27 51.25 -6.66
C ASP A 469 29.66 49.78 -6.92
N GLY A 470 28.67 48.88 -6.90
CA GLY A 470 28.86 47.44 -7.13
C GLY A 470 29.23 46.62 -5.89
N GLU A 471 29.38 47.25 -4.71
CA GLU A 471 29.69 46.57 -3.44
C GLU A 471 28.48 46.51 -2.51
N ASP A 472 28.29 45.39 -1.81
CA ASP A 472 27.28 45.26 -0.75
C ASP A 472 27.82 45.85 0.56
N LEU A 473 27.38 47.07 0.89
CA LEU A 473 27.79 47.80 2.09
C LEU A 473 27.31 47.15 3.39
N LEU A 474 26.37 46.20 3.33
CA LEU A 474 25.88 45.44 4.48
C LEU A 474 26.46 44.03 4.55
N ALA A 475 27.46 43.71 3.71
CA ALA A 475 28.15 42.42 3.77
C ALA A 475 28.71 42.14 5.18
N GLY A 476 28.43 40.93 5.69
CA GLY A 476 28.87 40.50 7.02
C GLY A 476 27.92 40.89 8.17
N ARG A 477 26.85 41.66 7.92
CA ARG A 477 25.81 41.91 8.93
C ARG A 477 25.04 40.60 9.24
N PRO A 478 24.67 40.34 10.50
CA PRO A 478 23.78 39.22 10.84
C PRO A 478 22.47 39.31 10.08
N TRP A 479 21.95 38.17 9.65
CA TRP A 479 20.67 38.13 8.97
C TRP A 479 19.54 38.25 9.99
N LEU A 480 18.36 38.64 9.50
CA LEU A 480 17.20 38.83 10.35
C LEU A 480 16.46 37.49 10.43
N ALA A 481 16.79 36.68 11.44
CA ALA A 481 16.02 35.46 11.71
C ALA A 481 14.55 35.78 11.91
N LEU A 482 13.66 34.91 11.45
CA LEU A 482 12.25 35.04 11.76
C LEU A 482 12.06 35.00 13.30
N PRO A 483 11.25 35.88 13.90
CA PRO A 483 10.99 35.87 15.35
C PRO A 483 10.42 34.56 15.89
N ARG A 484 9.74 33.79 15.02
CA ARG A 484 9.14 32.48 15.29
C ARG A 484 8.92 31.75 13.97
N ASP A 485 8.66 30.46 14.05
CA ASP A 485 8.16 29.71 12.90
C ASP A 485 6.88 30.36 12.36
N LEU A 486 6.79 30.42 11.02
CA LEU A 486 5.69 31.05 10.31
C LEU A 486 4.85 29.97 9.62
N ALA A 487 3.69 29.64 10.17
CA ALA A 487 2.78 28.66 9.60
C ALA A 487 2.08 29.21 8.34
N PRO A 488 1.49 28.33 7.50
CA PRO A 488 0.66 28.75 6.36
C PRO A 488 -0.41 29.78 6.77
N GLY A 489 -0.48 30.89 6.03
CA GLY A 489 -1.44 31.97 6.26
C GLY A 489 -1.02 33.02 7.31
N GLU A 490 -0.01 32.73 8.13
CA GLU A 490 0.47 33.64 9.17
C GLU A 490 1.37 34.76 8.62
N GLU A 491 1.49 35.83 9.40
CA GLU A 491 2.42 36.93 9.15
C GLU A 491 3.30 37.24 10.38
N VAL A 492 4.46 37.83 10.10
CA VAL A 492 5.38 38.34 11.12
C VAL A 492 5.89 39.72 10.73
N ARG A 493 6.17 40.53 11.74
CA ARG A 493 6.75 41.87 11.59
C ARG A 493 8.02 41.97 12.40
N PHE A 494 9.04 42.57 11.80
CA PHE A 494 10.31 42.89 12.47
C PHE A 494 10.98 44.04 11.75
N SER A 495 11.94 44.68 12.40
CA SER A 495 12.52 45.93 11.91
C SER A 495 14.03 45.86 11.75
N THR A 496 14.57 46.71 10.89
CA THR A 496 16.00 46.83 10.65
C THR A 496 16.38 48.26 10.30
N ASP A 497 17.48 48.75 10.87
CA ASP A 497 17.99 50.06 10.51
C ASP A 497 18.86 50.00 9.27
N VAL A 498 18.65 50.95 8.35
CA VAL A 498 19.48 51.15 7.17
C VAL A 498 19.87 52.63 7.12
N ARG A 499 21.15 52.90 6.83
CA ARG A 499 21.64 54.25 6.56
C ARG A 499 21.89 54.38 5.08
N ARG A 500 21.27 55.38 4.43
CA ARG A 500 21.50 55.65 3.01
C ARG A 500 22.96 56.08 2.80
N PRO A 501 23.72 55.45 1.89
CA PRO A 501 25.08 55.87 1.59
C PRO A 501 25.06 57.12 0.69
N PRO A 502 26.18 57.84 0.55
CA PRO A 502 26.30 58.87 -0.46
C PRO A 502 26.16 58.29 -1.88
N GLY A 503 25.53 59.03 -2.80
CA GLY A 503 25.39 58.61 -4.20
C GLY A 503 24.25 57.62 -4.46
N ALA A 504 24.25 57.04 -5.66
CA ALA A 504 23.21 56.12 -6.10
C ALA A 504 23.38 54.75 -5.43
N ALA A 505 22.31 54.24 -4.82
CA ALA A 505 22.34 52.95 -4.14
C ALA A 505 21.08 52.12 -4.39
N TRP A 506 21.16 50.83 -4.10
CA TRP A 506 20.09 49.86 -4.32
C TRP A 506 19.91 49.03 -3.06
N LEU A 507 18.75 49.16 -2.43
CA LEU A 507 18.37 48.37 -1.27
C LEU A 507 17.59 47.14 -1.73
N TRP A 508 18.04 45.95 -1.35
CA TRP A 508 17.43 44.67 -1.70
C TRP A 508 17.12 43.88 -0.43
N ILE A 509 15.89 43.39 -0.30
CA ILE A 509 15.43 42.62 0.86
C ILE A 509 14.71 41.35 0.38
N GLU A 510 15.15 40.19 0.87
CA GLU A 510 14.51 38.90 0.55
C GLU A 510 14.71 37.88 1.69
N PRO A 511 13.74 36.97 1.94
CA PRO A 511 13.95 35.80 2.75
C PRO A 511 14.82 34.78 2.00
N GLN A 512 15.72 34.13 2.73
CA GLN A 512 16.57 33.06 2.25
C GLN A 512 16.43 31.82 3.11
N LEU A 513 16.60 30.66 2.47
CA LEU A 513 16.58 29.35 3.09
C LEU A 513 18.02 28.83 3.27
N PHE A 514 18.28 28.21 4.41
CA PHE A 514 19.54 27.52 4.68
C PHE A 514 19.44 26.03 4.32
N GLY A 515 20.31 25.53 3.43
CA GLY A 515 20.37 24.12 2.99
C GLY A 515 21.74 23.48 3.22
N GLY A 516 21.80 22.15 3.35
CA GLY A 516 22.92 21.34 3.89
C GLY A 516 24.31 21.44 3.24
N LEU A 517 24.59 22.36 2.31
CA LEU A 517 25.93 22.71 1.81
C LEU A 517 26.06 24.20 1.38
N GLY A 518 25.07 25.06 1.64
CA GLY A 518 25.10 26.47 1.24
C GLY A 518 23.72 27.14 1.16
N LEU A 519 23.73 28.42 0.76
CA LEU A 519 22.53 29.20 0.49
C LEU A 519 21.89 28.80 -0.83
N SER A 520 20.57 28.71 -0.85
CA SER A 520 19.85 28.45 -2.08
C SER A 520 18.64 29.38 -2.19
N LYS A 521 18.65 30.18 -3.26
CA LYS A 521 17.58 31.10 -3.62
C LYS A 521 16.46 30.31 -4.31
N TYR A 522 15.54 29.74 -3.51
CA TYR A 522 14.45 28.90 -4.02
C TYR A 522 13.15 29.66 -4.34
N GLY A 523 13.25 30.92 -4.76
CA GLY A 523 12.12 31.68 -5.33
C GLY A 523 11.06 32.12 -4.32
N GLY A 524 11.47 32.92 -3.32
CA GLY A 524 10.57 33.61 -2.38
C GLY A 524 10.26 35.06 -2.75
N PRO A 525 9.45 35.78 -1.94
CA PRO A 525 9.16 37.20 -2.17
C PRO A 525 10.45 38.03 -2.09
N HIS A 526 10.57 39.05 -2.91
CA HIS A 526 11.67 40.01 -2.81
C HIS A 526 11.11 41.43 -2.89
N TRP A 527 11.83 42.36 -2.28
CA TRP A 527 11.55 43.77 -2.33
C TRP A 527 12.84 44.53 -2.65
N GLU A 528 12.76 45.50 -3.55
CA GLU A 528 13.89 46.34 -3.94
C GLU A 528 13.49 47.81 -4.06
N LEU A 529 14.43 48.70 -3.77
CA LEU A 529 14.27 50.14 -3.92
C LEU A 529 15.58 50.78 -4.35
N ARG A 530 15.49 51.67 -5.35
CA ARG A 530 16.60 52.52 -5.76
C ARG A 530 16.61 53.81 -4.92
N LEU A 531 17.72 54.05 -4.24
CA LEU A 531 17.97 55.17 -3.32
C LEU A 531 18.80 56.28 -3.96
#